data_AF-A0A5E7CT86-F1
#
_entry.id   AF-A0A5E7CT86-F1
#
_cell.length_a   1.000
_cell.length_b   1.000
_cell.length_c   1.000
_cell.angle_alpha   90.00
_cell.angle_beta   90.00
_cell.angle_gamma   90.00
#
_symmetry.space_group_name_H-M   'P 1'
#
loop_
_entity.id
_entity.type
_entity.pdbx_description
1 polymer ?
#
loop_
_entity_poly.entity_id
_entity_poly.type
_entity_poly.pdbx_seq_one_letter_code
_entity_poly.pdbx_strand_id
1 'polypeptide(L)'
;MALSLLIDALDQARNALRRLEQKEQGSTVLSLRMLFREGKTLLKLELASSNLPPGQISIAPEPDVDTRLSWELPFHNLVHFSERKGAPQPSNISLVIPDSFVEDLRYRLISLEGASTRQLWIKLCRPYGLIGSIAWEKELGNVLQRPLLRLPDFPSRPTERPDILESALLVDPGDDALVEDVVCRLRVIVQGFLKGSSRAFTRLHIFPCNKWYSTLQKLEPDERIILHNPDDAQTSSAAFRASQASETITLRSAAWSSWIIDVMQGRSLDVVQLFCRSQWSDIAADLVLSSSPSPNETAITLMMIDSDELNLLLNRAGAWAIIFIPALLEDQHNMSYVADAFAQRRPGAVLFHPLDTADEHAAYLAACKLLFNSKCSRTPLLGSGFLYCHPDFAQPPQEGRYNEVFSVLAENALLLAQRAPITQRLYTNLTRIVPGVDTVDASTPPNYVAAAQRFLESAIFEGVRRSASDVLFSQSSSAQEISKQTGTLNESLQQKNSTLGEIQSVIQDYLKTQRKES
;
A
#
# COMPACT_ATOMS: atom_id res chain seq x y z
N MET A 1 37.40 -0.21 -7.94
CA MET A 1 36.91 -1.49 -7.40
C MET A 1 37.14 -1.61 -5.90
N ALA A 2 38.39 -1.59 -5.41
CA ALA A 2 38.66 -1.65 -3.96
C ALA A 2 38.01 -0.50 -3.15
N LEU A 3 37.96 0.71 -3.71
CA LEU A 3 37.42 1.88 -3.02
C LEU A 3 35.89 1.81 -2.79
N SER A 4 35.09 1.32 -3.76
CA SER A 4 33.63 1.23 -3.56
C SER A 4 33.26 0.12 -2.58
N LEU A 5 33.98 -1.00 -2.61
CA LEU A 5 33.82 -2.08 -1.63
C LEU A 5 34.18 -1.61 -0.21
N LEU A 6 35.22 -0.77 -0.08
CA LEU A 6 35.60 -0.19 1.21
C LEU A 6 34.52 0.81 1.71
N ILE A 7 33.95 1.62 0.81
CA ILE A 7 32.86 2.55 1.15
C ILE A 7 31.61 1.78 1.60
N ASP A 8 31.19 0.74 0.87
CA ASP A 8 30.05 -0.09 1.25
C ASP A 8 30.27 -0.81 2.58
N ALA A 9 31.48 -1.32 2.82
CA ALA A 9 31.84 -1.97 4.08
C ALA A 9 31.86 -0.98 5.27
N LEU A 10 32.39 0.24 5.07
CA LEU A 10 32.39 1.28 6.08
C LEU A 10 30.97 1.78 6.39
N ASP A 11 30.11 1.91 5.37
CA ASP A 11 28.70 2.26 5.57
C ASP A 11 27.94 1.13 6.29
N GLN A 12 28.21 -0.14 5.98
CA GLN A 12 27.63 -1.26 6.71
C GLN A 12 28.08 -1.28 8.17
N ALA A 13 29.37 -1.10 8.44
CA ALA A 13 29.92 -1.04 9.80
C ALA A 13 29.36 0.15 10.60
N ARG A 14 29.27 1.33 9.98
CA ARG A 14 28.68 2.52 10.61
C ARG A 14 27.20 2.35 10.90
N ASN A 15 26.46 1.69 10.02
CA ASN A 15 25.05 1.37 10.24
C ASN A 15 24.88 0.31 11.33
N ALA A 16 25.76 -0.69 11.41
CA ALA A 16 25.77 -1.67 12.49
C ALA A 16 26.04 -1.01 13.84
N LEU A 17 27.01 -0.10 13.92
CA LEU A 17 27.28 0.70 15.12
C LEU A 17 26.10 1.59 15.51
N ARG A 18 25.46 2.27 14.55
CA ARG A 18 24.24 3.05 14.80
C ARG A 18 23.07 2.19 15.27
N ARG A 19 22.97 0.94 14.80
CA ARG A 19 21.96 -0.03 15.27
C ARG A 19 22.23 -0.44 16.72
N LEU A 20 23.49 -0.61 17.11
CA LEU A 20 23.88 -0.90 18.50
C LEU A 20 23.62 0.29 19.43
N GLU A 21 23.76 1.52 18.94
CA GLU A 21 23.46 2.74 19.71
C GLU A 21 21.98 3.10 19.75
N GLN A 22 21.18 2.65 18.78
CA GLN A 22 19.72 2.77 18.80
C GLN A 22 19.14 1.77 19.81
N LYS A 23 19.19 2.14 21.10
CA LYS A 23 18.39 1.56 22.18
C LYS A 23 17.00 1.24 21.63
N GLU A 24 16.56 -0.02 21.76
CA GLU A 24 15.32 -0.56 21.15
C GLU A 24 14.23 0.50 21.19
N GLN A 25 13.95 1.07 20.02
CA GLN A 25 13.11 2.23 19.93
C GLN A 25 11.67 1.75 20.02
N GLY A 26 11.11 1.84 21.23
CA GLY A 26 9.70 1.57 21.45
C GLY A 26 8.81 2.34 20.49
N SER A 27 7.64 1.78 20.23
CA SER A 27 6.62 2.36 19.38
C SER A 27 5.43 2.84 20.20
N THR A 28 4.79 3.89 19.70
CA THR A 28 3.60 4.48 20.32
C THR A 28 2.47 4.45 19.34
N VAL A 29 1.34 3.91 19.80
CA VAL A 29 0.14 3.66 19.02
C VAL A 29 -1.02 4.42 19.65
N LEU A 30 -1.66 5.26 18.85
CA LEU A 30 -2.94 5.88 19.14
C LEU A 30 -4.03 5.03 18.48
N SER A 31 -4.82 4.34 19.27
CA SER A 31 -5.92 3.50 18.81
C SER A 31 -7.24 4.27 18.87
N LEU A 32 -7.99 4.26 17.78
CA LEU A 32 -9.26 4.98 17.65
C LEU A 32 -10.39 3.96 17.53
N ARG A 33 -11.36 4.01 18.43
CA ARG A 33 -12.51 3.09 18.47
C ARG A 33 -13.81 3.86 18.57
N MET A 34 -14.79 3.53 17.74
CA MET A 34 -16.15 4.03 17.93
C MET A 34 -16.85 3.25 19.05
N LEU A 35 -17.48 3.97 19.97
CA LEU A 35 -18.33 3.42 21.01
C LEU A 35 -19.75 3.92 20.84
N PHE A 36 -20.72 3.02 21.02
CA PHE A 36 -22.13 3.34 21.03
C PHE A 36 -22.67 3.08 22.44
N ARG A 37 -22.99 4.14 23.18
CA ARG A 37 -23.51 4.07 24.56
C ARG A 37 -24.73 4.95 24.71
N GLU A 38 -25.85 4.39 25.18
CA GLU A 38 -27.05 5.16 25.56
C GLU A 38 -27.54 6.16 24.49
N GLY A 39 -27.49 5.76 23.21
CA GLY A 39 -27.88 6.63 22.09
C GLY A 39 -26.85 7.71 21.70
N LYS A 40 -25.68 7.72 22.31
CA LYS A 40 -24.55 8.58 21.96
C LYS A 40 -23.48 7.78 21.23
N THR A 41 -22.94 8.37 20.16
CA THR A 41 -21.73 7.91 19.48
C THR A 41 -20.54 8.66 20.06
N LEU A 42 -19.59 7.93 20.63
CA LEU A 42 -18.35 8.46 21.18
C LEU A 42 -17.17 7.92 20.37
N LEU A 43 -16.13 8.73 20.20
CA LEU A 43 -14.83 8.30 19.75
C LEU A 43 -13.93 8.07 20.97
N LYS A 44 -13.56 6.83 21.23
CA LYS A 44 -12.54 6.49 22.21
C LYS A 44 -11.18 6.53 21.55
N LEU A 45 -10.26 7.30 22.11
CA LEU A 45 -8.85 7.33 21.73
C LEU A 45 -8.04 6.70 22.85
N GLU A 46 -7.17 5.75 22.55
CA GLU A 46 -6.32 5.05 23.51
C GLU A 46 -4.86 5.17 23.08
N LEU A 47 -4.03 5.79 23.91
CA LEU A 47 -2.58 5.86 23.69
C LEU A 47 -1.89 4.76 24.47
N ALA A 48 -1.08 3.97 23.76
CA ALA A 48 -0.23 2.94 24.33
C ALA A 48 1.19 3.09 23.78
N SER A 49 2.18 2.90 24.65
CA SER A 49 3.60 2.82 24.26
C SER A 49 4.15 1.45 24.66
N SER A 50 5.04 0.89 23.86
CA SER A 50 5.70 -0.38 24.14
C SER A 50 7.10 -0.39 23.55
N ASN A 51 7.99 -1.19 24.12
CA ASN A 51 9.29 -1.50 23.52
C ASN A 51 9.15 -2.43 22.28
N LEU A 52 7.98 -3.05 22.11
CA LEU A 52 7.69 -3.91 20.97
C LEU A 52 7.33 -3.09 19.72
N PRO A 53 7.43 -3.67 18.51
CA PRO A 53 6.92 -3.06 17.29
C PRO A 53 5.40 -2.85 17.39
N PRO A 54 4.87 -1.86 16.67
CA PRO A 54 3.48 -1.44 16.85
C PRO A 54 2.46 -2.50 16.41
N GLY A 55 2.83 -3.40 15.50
CA GLY A 55 2.00 -4.55 15.10
C GLY A 55 1.91 -5.66 16.17
N GLN A 56 2.82 -5.65 17.16
CA GLN A 56 2.80 -6.56 18.31
C GLN A 56 2.24 -5.90 19.57
N ILE A 57 1.97 -4.59 19.55
CA ILE A 57 1.29 -3.89 20.64
C ILE A 57 -0.16 -4.37 20.68
N SER A 58 -0.38 -5.40 21.48
CA SER A 58 -1.70 -5.85 21.85
C SER A 58 -2.35 -4.80 22.74
N ILE A 59 -3.63 -4.50 22.48
CA ILE A 59 -4.50 -3.80 23.45
C ILE A 59 -5.09 -4.84 24.43
N ALA A 60 -4.78 -6.14 24.30
CA ALA A 60 -5.04 -7.09 25.37
C ALA A 60 -4.13 -6.74 26.56
N PRO A 61 -4.64 -6.81 27.79
CA PRO A 61 -3.91 -6.40 28.98
C PRO A 61 -2.74 -7.35 29.19
N GLU A 62 -1.52 -6.95 28.82
CA GLU A 62 -0.41 -7.38 29.67
C GLU A 62 -0.60 -6.64 30.99
N PRO A 63 -0.75 -7.35 32.13
CA PRO A 63 -1.01 -6.76 33.43
C PRO A 63 0.10 -5.81 33.92
N ASP A 64 1.22 -5.69 33.19
CA ASP A 64 2.40 -4.90 33.56
C ASP A 64 2.64 -3.63 32.71
N VAL A 65 1.76 -3.27 31.75
CA VAL A 65 1.94 -2.02 30.98
C VAL A 65 1.23 -0.84 31.67
N ASP A 66 1.94 -0.23 32.62
CA ASP A 66 1.49 0.79 33.58
C ASP A 66 1.01 2.15 33.00
N THR A 67 0.94 2.34 31.68
CA THR A 67 0.59 3.66 31.08
C THR A 67 -0.34 3.58 29.87
N ARG A 68 -1.56 3.05 30.07
CA ARG A 68 -2.65 3.26 29.11
C ARG A 68 -3.38 4.55 29.43
N LEU A 69 -3.50 5.42 28.43
CA LEU A 69 -4.22 6.69 28.55
C LEU A 69 -5.38 6.66 27.58
N SER A 70 -6.57 7.09 28.01
CA SER A 70 -7.76 7.07 27.17
C SER A 70 -8.58 8.35 27.28
N TRP A 71 -9.10 8.78 26.13
CA TRP A 71 -10.05 9.88 26.01
C TRP A 71 -11.33 9.36 25.38
N GLU A 72 -12.47 9.88 25.80
CA GLU A 72 -13.76 9.63 25.16
C GLU A 72 -14.34 10.99 24.74
N LEU A 73 -14.48 11.19 23.43
CA LEU A 73 -14.92 12.44 22.84
C LEU A 73 -16.26 12.21 22.11
N PRO A 74 -17.28 13.08 22.26
CA PRO A 74 -18.51 12.94 21.50
C PRO A 74 -18.26 13.06 20.00
N PHE A 75 -18.72 12.10 19.20
CA PHE A 75 -18.43 12.04 17.77
C PHE A 75 -18.89 13.30 17.01
N HIS A 76 -20.07 13.83 17.36
CA HIS A 76 -20.64 15.03 16.75
C HIS A 76 -19.85 16.33 17.05
N ASN A 77 -18.97 16.31 18.06
CA ASN A 77 -18.07 17.43 18.35
C ASN A 77 -16.79 17.37 17.52
N LEU A 78 -16.48 16.21 16.94
CA LEU A 78 -15.26 15.98 16.18
C LEU A 78 -15.51 16.06 14.69
N VAL A 79 -16.57 15.41 14.23
CA VAL A 79 -16.80 15.20 12.80
C VAL A 79 -17.99 16.05 12.38
N HIS A 80 -17.72 17.03 11.52
CA HIS A 80 -18.73 17.87 10.93
C HIS A 80 -18.95 17.48 9.46
N PHE A 81 -20.22 17.27 9.13
CA PHE A 81 -20.65 16.98 7.77
C PHE A 81 -21.19 18.27 7.17
N SER A 82 -20.61 18.73 6.07
CA SER A 82 -21.21 19.82 5.30
C SER A 82 -22.15 19.23 4.26
N GLU A 83 -23.44 19.54 4.37
CA GLU A 83 -24.42 19.20 3.34
C GLU A 83 -24.35 20.23 2.20
N ARG A 84 -24.09 19.77 0.98
CA ARG A 84 -24.29 20.59 -0.21
C ARG A 84 -25.77 20.48 -0.59
N LYS A 85 -26.50 21.61 -0.61
CA LYS A 85 -27.93 21.62 -0.98
C LYS A 85 -28.14 20.88 -2.31
N GLY A 86 -28.96 19.82 -2.27
CA GLY A 86 -29.30 19.00 -3.44
C GLY A 86 -28.33 17.85 -3.74
N ALA A 87 -27.23 17.70 -3.01
CA ALA A 87 -26.40 16.50 -3.08
C ALA A 87 -26.99 15.41 -2.17
N PRO A 88 -27.11 14.16 -2.62
CA PRO A 88 -27.64 13.07 -1.81
C PRO A 88 -26.73 12.68 -0.64
N GLN A 89 -25.48 13.15 -0.59
CA GLN A 89 -24.48 12.77 0.39
C GLN A 89 -23.59 13.94 0.82
N PRO A 90 -22.96 13.88 2.02
CA PRO A 90 -22.08 14.93 2.51
C PRO A 90 -20.86 15.08 1.60
N SER A 91 -20.67 16.27 1.03
CA SER A 91 -19.59 16.53 0.09
C SER A 91 -18.24 16.72 0.78
N ASN A 92 -18.24 17.14 2.05
CA ASN A 92 -17.03 17.28 2.85
C ASN A 92 -17.28 16.81 4.28
N ILE A 93 -16.34 16.01 4.77
CA ILE A 93 -16.19 15.64 6.17
C ILE A 93 -15.01 16.44 6.71
N SER A 94 -15.26 17.35 7.66
CA SER A 94 -14.18 18.02 8.39
C SER A 94 -14.04 17.44 9.78
N LEU A 95 -12.80 17.31 10.22
CA LEU A 95 -12.45 16.91 11.57
C LEU A 95 -12.00 18.15 12.34
N VAL A 96 -12.61 18.40 13.49
CA VAL A 96 -12.22 19.44 14.44
C VAL A 96 -11.78 18.73 15.72
N ILE A 97 -10.48 18.80 16.02
CA ILE A 97 -9.93 18.17 17.21
C ILE A 97 -9.88 19.22 18.33
N PRO A 98 -10.47 18.97 19.51
CA PRO A 98 -10.42 19.91 20.62
C PRO A 98 -8.98 20.21 21.05
N ASP A 99 -8.64 21.48 21.20
CA ASP A 99 -7.30 21.92 21.61
C ASP A 99 -6.85 21.25 22.92
N SER A 100 -7.78 21.09 23.86
CA SER A 100 -7.52 20.43 25.15
C SER A 100 -7.07 18.97 25.00
N PHE A 101 -7.61 18.25 24.01
CA PHE A 101 -7.16 16.89 23.70
C PHE A 101 -5.76 16.91 23.10
N VAL A 102 -5.49 17.84 22.18
CA VAL A 102 -4.18 17.94 21.51
C VAL A 102 -3.08 18.32 22.49
N GLU A 103 -3.34 19.25 23.40
CA GLU A 103 -2.41 19.66 24.46
C GLU A 103 -2.10 18.51 25.41
N ASP A 104 -3.12 17.79 25.91
CA ASP A 104 -2.90 16.62 26.76
C ASP A 104 -2.17 15.53 25.98
N LEU A 105 -2.57 15.20 24.75
CA LEU A 105 -1.87 14.21 23.92
C LEU A 105 -0.39 14.57 23.75
N ARG A 106 -0.06 15.84 23.45
CA ARG A 106 1.33 16.33 23.35
C ARG A 106 2.08 16.14 24.67
N TYR A 107 1.49 16.54 25.78
CA TYR A 107 2.09 16.38 27.11
C TYR A 107 2.37 14.91 27.43
N ARG A 108 1.42 14.02 27.13
CA ARG A 108 1.54 12.57 27.36
C ARG A 108 2.61 11.94 26.47
N LEU A 109 2.68 12.30 25.19
CA LEU A 109 3.73 11.85 24.29
C LEU A 109 5.12 12.27 24.79
N ILE A 110 5.27 13.51 25.27
CA ILE A 110 6.53 13.98 25.88
C ILE A 110 6.86 13.21 27.15
N SER A 111 5.86 12.91 27.98
CA SER A 111 6.07 12.11 29.20
C SER A 111 6.47 10.67 28.92
N LEU A 112 5.95 10.05 27.84
CA LEU A 112 6.20 8.66 27.50
C LEU A 112 7.52 8.47 26.73
N GLU A 113 7.83 9.37 25.80
CA GLU A 113 8.95 9.20 24.88
C GLU A 113 10.03 10.30 25.00
N GLY A 114 9.85 11.26 25.90
CA GLY A 114 10.65 12.50 25.92
C GLY A 114 10.33 13.41 24.72
N ALA A 115 11.25 14.31 24.36
CA ALA A 115 11.12 15.20 23.20
C ALA A 115 11.30 14.49 21.83
N SER A 116 10.96 13.20 21.76
CA SER A 116 11.07 12.36 20.56
C SER A 116 10.12 12.85 19.46
N THR A 117 10.64 13.04 18.25
CA THR A 117 9.84 13.34 17.04
C THR A 117 9.57 12.09 16.19
N ARG A 118 9.56 10.90 16.81
CA ARG A 118 9.28 9.63 16.13
C ARG A 118 7.87 9.60 15.57
N GLN A 119 7.59 8.72 14.62
CA GLN A 119 6.25 8.58 14.09
C GLN A 119 5.24 8.14 15.16
N LEU A 120 4.03 8.69 15.11
CA LEU A 120 2.87 8.19 15.85
C LEU A 120 2.11 7.20 14.95
N TRP A 121 1.89 5.99 15.45
CA TRP A 121 1.09 5.00 14.74
C TRP A 121 -0.38 5.18 15.07
N ILE A 122 -1.22 5.26 14.05
CA ILE A 122 -2.68 5.28 14.18
C ILE A 122 -3.21 3.88 13.92
N LYS A 123 -3.96 3.35 14.88
CA LYS A 123 -4.70 2.09 14.71
C LYS A 123 -6.19 2.40 14.69
N LEU A 124 -6.86 2.13 13.57
CA LEU A 124 -8.30 2.28 13.48
C LEU A 124 -8.98 0.97 13.89
N CYS A 125 -9.58 0.96 15.08
CA CYS A 125 -10.27 -0.21 15.62
C CYS A 125 -11.70 -0.27 15.08
N ARG A 126 -12.01 -1.37 14.39
CA ARG A 126 -13.30 -1.59 13.77
C ARG A 126 -14.42 -1.85 14.81
N PRO A 127 -15.68 -1.54 14.47
CA PRO A 127 -16.09 -0.75 13.30
C PRO A 127 -15.77 0.73 13.52
N TYR A 128 -15.21 1.41 12.51
CA TYR A 128 -14.91 2.85 12.57
C TYR A 128 -15.56 3.67 11.43
N GLY A 129 -16.29 3.02 10.51
CA GLY A 129 -17.05 3.70 9.46
C GLY A 129 -16.21 4.71 8.67
N LEU A 130 -16.73 5.93 8.53
CA LEU A 130 -16.10 7.02 7.78
C LEU A 130 -14.85 7.61 8.46
N ILE A 131 -14.53 7.21 9.70
CA ILE A 131 -13.39 7.77 10.44
C ILE A 131 -12.06 7.50 9.73
N GLY A 132 -11.97 6.40 8.99
CA GLY A 132 -10.77 6.08 8.22
C GLY A 132 -10.56 6.98 7.00
N SER A 133 -11.60 7.57 6.42
CA SER A 133 -11.40 8.49 5.29
C SER A 133 -10.95 9.89 5.72
N ILE A 134 -10.97 10.19 7.03
CA ILE A 134 -10.56 11.47 7.61
C ILE A 134 -9.04 11.64 7.55
N ALA A 135 -8.58 12.87 7.27
CA ALA A 135 -7.15 13.23 7.22
C ALA A 135 -6.56 13.47 8.62
N TRP A 136 -6.48 12.42 9.45
CA TRP A 136 -5.85 12.47 10.78
C TRP A 136 -4.43 13.04 10.75
N GLU A 137 -3.69 12.73 9.70
CA GLU A 137 -2.34 13.19 9.42
C GLU A 137 -2.27 14.71 9.32
N LYS A 138 -3.25 15.33 8.66
CA LYS A 138 -3.38 16.79 8.55
C LYS A 138 -3.68 17.43 9.91
N GLU A 139 -4.66 16.90 10.62
CA GLU A 139 -5.17 17.54 11.84
C GLU A 139 -4.26 17.31 13.04
N LEU A 140 -3.75 16.08 13.23
CA LEU A 140 -2.85 15.76 14.34
C LEU A 140 -1.38 15.95 13.98
N GLY A 141 -0.94 15.57 12.79
CA GLY A 141 0.48 15.60 12.42
C GLY A 141 1.06 17.01 12.41
N ASN A 142 0.30 17.98 11.89
CA ASN A 142 0.69 19.38 11.89
C ASN A 142 0.75 19.96 13.31
N VAL A 143 -0.23 19.66 14.17
CA VAL A 143 -0.26 20.26 15.53
C VAL A 143 0.72 19.57 16.48
N LEU A 144 0.98 18.28 16.30
CA LEU A 144 1.99 17.53 17.06
C LEU A 144 3.41 17.70 16.49
N GLN A 145 3.55 18.27 15.28
CA GLN A 145 4.81 18.37 14.54
C GLN A 145 5.51 17.01 14.42
N ARG A 146 4.70 15.96 14.17
CA ARG A 146 5.12 14.57 14.24
C ARG A 146 4.58 13.80 13.03
N PRO A 147 5.38 12.95 12.37
CA PRO A 147 4.88 12.06 11.33
C PRO A 147 3.81 11.10 11.85
N LEU A 148 2.75 10.89 11.09
CA LEU A 148 1.70 9.92 11.38
C LEU A 148 1.71 8.82 10.32
N LEU A 149 1.63 7.58 10.76
CA LEU A 149 1.45 6.40 9.90
C LEU A 149 0.29 5.57 10.41
N ARG A 150 -0.41 4.87 9.51
CA ARG A 150 -1.50 3.99 9.88
C ARG A 150 -1.05 2.55 9.91
N LEU A 151 -1.47 1.84 10.94
CA LEU A 151 -1.23 0.41 11.04
C LEU A 151 -2.23 -0.34 10.17
N PRO A 152 -1.76 -1.20 9.26
CA PRO A 152 -2.64 -2.15 8.61
C PRO A 152 -3.11 -3.19 9.64
N ASP A 153 -4.27 -3.79 9.38
CA ASP A 153 -4.78 -4.93 10.19
C ASP A 153 -3.99 -6.24 9.91
N PHE A 154 -3.03 -6.20 8.99
CA PHE A 154 -2.24 -7.35 8.57
C PHE A 154 -0.91 -7.45 9.33
N PRO A 155 -0.59 -8.62 9.91
CA PRO A 155 0.53 -8.76 10.84
C PRO A 155 1.90 -8.96 10.18
N SER A 156 2.00 -9.04 8.85
CA SER A 156 3.29 -9.29 8.18
C SER A 156 3.58 -8.30 7.07
N ARG A 157 4.86 -7.99 6.86
CA ARG A 157 5.28 -7.19 5.71
C ARG A 157 5.11 -8.03 4.44
N PRO A 158 4.51 -7.49 3.36
CA PRO A 158 4.50 -8.20 2.09
C PRO A 158 5.92 -8.44 1.60
N THR A 159 6.16 -9.59 0.95
CA THR A 159 7.50 -9.85 0.39
C THR A 159 7.80 -8.93 -0.78
N GLU A 160 9.00 -8.34 -0.84
CA GLU A 160 9.40 -7.41 -1.90
C GLU A 160 10.57 -7.93 -2.73
N ARG A 161 10.63 -7.55 -4.01
CA ARG A 161 11.82 -7.74 -4.85
C ARG A 161 12.89 -6.71 -4.44
N PRO A 162 14.09 -7.10 -3.98
CA PRO A 162 15.04 -6.15 -3.41
C PRO A 162 15.68 -5.21 -4.44
N ASP A 163 15.84 -5.66 -5.68
CA ASP A 163 16.63 -4.96 -6.70
C ASP A 163 15.81 -4.30 -7.79
N ILE A 164 14.53 -4.67 -7.92
CA ILE A 164 13.65 -4.25 -9.03
C ILE A 164 12.39 -3.65 -8.42
N LEU A 165 11.96 -2.50 -8.92
CA LEU A 165 10.67 -1.89 -8.65
C LEU A 165 9.95 -1.63 -9.97
N GLU A 166 8.89 -2.37 -10.25
CA GLU A 166 8.02 -2.11 -11.40
C GLU A 166 6.66 -1.58 -10.95
N SER A 167 6.21 -0.49 -11.56
CA SER A 167 4.91 0.10 -11.27
C SER A 167 4.08 0.24 -12.52
N ALA A 168 2.78 -0.01 -12.40
CA ALA A 168 1.79 0.44 -13.38
C ALA A 168 1.11 1.71 -12.85
N LEU A 169 0.94 2.72 -13.70
CA LEU A 169 0.16 3.92 -13.43
C LEU A 169 -1.00 3.97 -14.42
N LEU A 170 -2.21 3.78 -13.91
CA LEU A 170 -3.44 3.89 -14.69
C LEU A 170 -3.86 5.35 -14.67
N VAL A 171 -4.04 5.93 -15.87
CA VAL A 171 -4.38 7.35 -16.05
C VAL A 171 -5.72 7.46 -16.75
N ASP A 172 -6.75 7.78 -15.97
CA ASP A 172 -8.09 8.02 -16.48
C ASP A 172 -8.82 9.09 -15.67
N PRO A 173 -8.46 10.37 -15.87
CA PRO A 173 -8.99 11.46 -15.06
C PRO A 173 -10.40 11.90 -15.45
N GLY A 174 -11.01 11.28 -16.46
CA GLY A 174 -12.30 11.70 -17.02
C GLY A 174 -12.20 12.90 -17.95
N ASP A 175 -13.36 13.36 -18.41
CA ASP A 175 -13.44 14.42 -19.42
C ASP A 175 -13.36 15.84 -18.86
N ASP A 176 -13.74 16.01 -17.60
CA ASP A 176 -13.81 17.30 -16.92
C ASP A 176 -12.46 17.78 -16.38
N ALA A 177 -11.43 16.94 -16.42
CA ALA A 177 -10.11 17.26 -15.90
C ALA A 177 -9.34 18.23 -16.82
N LEU A 178 -8.76 19.27 -16.22
CA LEU A 178 -7.92 20.24 -16.92
C LEU A 178 -6.59 19.60 -17.32
N VAL A 179 -6.17 19.83 -18.57
CA VAL A 179 -4.99 19.19 -19.15
C VAL A 179 -3.72 19.57 -18.39
N GLU A 180 -3.58 20.84 -18.06
CA GLU A 180 -2.42 21.40 -17.35
C GLU A 180 -2.29 20.78 -15.96
N ASP A 181 -3.40 20.64 -15.22
CA ASP A 181 -3.41 20.09 -13.87
C ASP A 181 -3.08 18.60 -13.86
N VAL A 182 -3.59 17.85 -14.84
CA VAL A 182 -3.27 16.43 -15.03
C VAL A 182 -1.79 16.25 -15.33
N VAL A 183 -1.25 17.01 -16.29
CA VAL A 183 0.18 16.93 -16.65
C VAL A 183 1.08 17.34 -15.47
N CYS A 184 0.71 18.40 -14.74
CA CYS A 184 1.46 18.85 -13.56
C CYS A 184 1.53 17.76 -12.50
N ARG A 185 0.39 17.18 -12.11
CA ARG A 185 0.33 16.12 -11.09
C ARG A 185 1.02 14.84 -11.58
N LEU A 186 0.87 14.44 -12.83
CA LEU A 186 1.58 13.28 -13.39
C LEU A 186 3.10 13.44 -13.34
N ARG A 187 3.63 14.65 -13.59
CA ARG A 187 5.07 14.90 -13.40
C ARG A 187 5.49 14.68 -11.95
N VAL A 188 4.69 15.11 -10.99
CA VAL A 188 4.97 14.90 -9.56
C VAL A 188 4.93 13.42 -9.20
N ILE A 189 3.94 12.68 -9.70
CA ILE A 189 3.79 11.23 -9.51
C ILE A 189 5.03 10.49 -10.03
N VAL A 190 5.36 10.74 -11.30
CA VAL A 190 6.52 10.16 -11.98
C VAL A 190 7.80 10.47 -11.21
N GLN A 191 8.04 11.73 -10.87
CA GLN A 191 9.25 12.13 -10.16
C GLN A 191 9.31 11.56 -8.75
N GLY A 192 8.20 11.54 -8.02
CA GLY A 192 8.09 10.98 -6.68
C GLY A 192 8.43 9.49 -6.66
N PHE A 193 7.91 8.73 -7.61
CA PHE A 193 8.20 7.31 -7.76
C PHE A 193 9.67 7.06 -8.15
N LEU A 194 10.16 7.70 -9.22
CA LEU A 194 11.51 7.47 -9.75
C LEU A 194 12.61 7.95 -8.81
N LYS A 195 12.41 9.07 -8.08
CA LYS A 195 13.36 9.59 -7.09
C LYS A 195 13.14 8.97 -5.70
N GLY A 196 11.99 8.34 -5.48
CA GLY A 196 11.64 7.65 -4.24
C GLY A 196 12.34 6.30 -4.12
N SER A 197 12.54 5.61 -5.23
CA SER A 197 13.21 4.31 -5.23
C SER A 197 14.74 4.44 -5.25
N SER A 198 15.39 3.57 -4.48
CA SER A 198 16.85 3.36 -4.54
C SER A 198 17.21 2.02 -5.22
N ARG A 199 16.23 1.32 -5.81
CA ARG A 199 16.45 -0.02 -6.34
C ARG A 199 17.31 0.06 -7.62
N ALA A 200 18.02 -1.04 -7.92
CA ALA A 200 18.90 -1.11 -9.09
C ALA A 200 18.13 -0.96 -10.40
N PHE A 201 16.85 -1.35 -10.41
CA PHE A 201 15.93 -1.15 -11.52
C PHE A 201 14.64 -0.54 -11.00
N THR A 202 14.21 0.55 -11.63
CA THR A 202 12.94 1.20 -11.34
C THR A 202 12.30 1.54 -12.67
N ARG A 203 11.12 0.99 -12.95
CA ARG A 203 10.40 1.16 -14.21
C ARG A 203 8.95 1.53 -13.93
N LEU A 204 8.45 2.52 -14.67
CA LEU A 204 7.08 3.00 -14.58
C LEU A 204 6.39 2.79 -15.92
N HIS A 205 5.36 1.95 -15.91
CA HIS A 205 4.49 1.69 -17.05
C HIS A 205 3.26 2.58 -16.92
N ILE A 206 3.05 3.49 -17.89
CA ILE A 206 1.89 4.38 -17.89
C ILE A 206 0.86 3.82 -18.87
N PHE A 207 -0.33 3.56 -18.35
CA PHE A 207 -1.50 3.05 -19.08
C PHE A 207 -2.57 4.15 -19.11
N PRO A 208 -2.61 5.00 -20.15
CA PRO A 208 -3.64 6.02 -20.27
C PRO A 208 -4.88 5.50 -20.98
N CYS A 209 -6.02 6.13 -20.72
CA CYS A 209 -7.14 6.04 -21.66
C CYS A 209 -6.84 6.85 -22.93
N ASN A 210 -7.47 6.46 -24.06
CA ASN A 210 -7.18 6.99 -25.39
C ASN A 210 -7.06 8.52 -25.47
N LYS A 211 -8.00 9.25 -24.85
CA LYS A 211 -8.03 10.72 -24.86
C LYS A 211 -6.74 11.35 -24.36
N TRP A 212 -6.09 10.73 -23.36
CA TRP A 212 -4.94 11.32 -22.69
C TRP A 212 -3.61 10.91 -23.31
N TYR A 213 -3.56 9.86 -24.12
CA TYR A 213 -2.32 9.33 -24.69
C TYR A 213 -1.48 10.39 -25.44
N SER A 214 -2.09 11.15 -26.35
CA SER A 214 -1.39 12.20 -27.13
C SER A 214 -0.85 13.35 -26.27
N THR A 215 -1.50 13.63 -25.14
CA THR A 215 -1.03 14.62 -24.17
C THR A 215 0.17 14.06 -23.39
N LEU A 216 0.10 12.79 -22.97
CA LEU A 216 1.17 12.16 -22.20
C LEU A 216 2.42 11.86 -23.02
N GLN A 217 2.30 11.69 -24.34
CA GLN A 217 3.45 11.58 -25.25
C GLN A 217 4.36 12.81 -25.19
N LYS A 218 3.85 13.95 -24.72
CA LYS A 218 4.61 15.21 -24.58
C LYS A 218 5.32 15.32 -23.22
N LEU A 219 5.16 14.34 -22.33
CA LEU A 219 5.93 14.28 -21.09
C LEU A 219 7.43 14.15 -21.42
N GLU A 220 8.28 14.68 -20.53
CA GLU A 220 9.72 14.62 -20.72
C GLU A 220 10.18 13.16 -20.88
N PRO A 221 10.99 12.85 -21.90
CA PRO A 221 11.46 11.50 -22.11
C PRO A 221 12.37 11.08 -20.95
N ASP A 222 12.01 9.99 -20.28
CA ASP A 222 12.85 9.26 -19.34
C ASP A 222 12.77 7.79 -19.72
N GLU A 223 13.91 7.14 -19.95
CA GLU A 223 13.99 5.75 -20.43
C GLU A 223 13.34 4.74 -19.46
N ARG A 224 13.16 5.14 -18.19
CA ARG A 224 12.49 4.32 -17.17
C ARG A 224 10.98 4.40 -17.26
N ILE A 225 10.44 5.31 -18.06
CA ILE A 225 9.01 5.50 -18.27
C ILE A 225 8.63 4.88 -19.60
N ILE A 226 7.67 3.95 -19.56
CA ILE A 226 7.12 3.32 -20.75
C ILE A 226 5.67 3.73 -20.86
N LEU A 227 5.36 4.60 -21.82
CA LEU A 227 4.00 4.98 -22.15
C LEU A 227 3.42 3.98 -23.14
N HIS A 228 2.39 3.24 -22.73
CA HIS A 228 1.78 2.21 -23.57
C HIS A 228 0.68 2.80 -24.47
N ASN A 229 0.58 2.28 -25.69
CA ASN A 229 -0.40 2.75 -26.66
C ASN A 229 -1.77 2.11 -26.39
N PRO A 230 -2.83 2.89 -26.10
CA PRO A 230 -4.19 2.36 -25.91
C PRO A 230 -4.76 1.64 -27.14
N ASP A 231 -4.20 1.82 -28.34
CA ASP A 231 -4.55 1.02 -29.53
C ASP A 231 -4.33 -0.49 -29.30
N ASP A 232 -3.35 -0.86 -28.47
CA ASP A 232 -3.02 -2.25 -28.15
C ASP A 232 -4.03 -2.87 -27.16
N ALA A 233 -4.89 -2.04 -26.56
CA ALA A 233 -5.89 -2.50 -25.61
C ALA A 233 -7.15 -3.04 -26.30
N GLN A 234 -7.73 -4.07 -25.69
CA GLN A 234 -8.98 -4.65 -26.13
C GLN A 234 -10.18 -3.75 -25.76
N THR A 235 -11.22 -3.78 -26.58
CA THR A 235 -12.53 -3.19 -26.22
C THR A 235 -13.13 -3.95 -25.04
N SER A 236 -14.05 -3.30 -24.30
CA SER A 236 -14.71 -3.88 -23.12
C SER A 236 -15.39 -5.21 -23.48
N SER A 237 -16.09 -5.25 -24.61
CA SER A 237 -16.79 -6.44 -25.12
C SER A 237 -15.83 -7.55 -25.57
N ALA A 238 -14.68 -7.20 -26.14
CA ALA A 238 -13.67 -8.19 -26.52
C ALA A 238 -13.03 -8.82 -25.28
N ALA A 239 -12.64 -7.99 -24.31
CA ALA A 239 -12.03 -8.44 -23.06
C ALA A 239 -12.98 -9.32 -22.25
N PHE A 240 -14.27 -8.96 -22.18
CA PHE A 240 -15.28 -9.77 -21.51
C PHE A 240 -15.47 -11.15 -22.17
N ARG A 241 -15.44 -11.23 -23.50
CA ARG A 241 -15.52 -12.52 -24.21
C ARG A 241 -14.26 -13.36 -23.97
N ALA A 242 -13.09 -12.74 -23.97
CA ALA A 242 -11.83 -13.42 -23.68
C ALA A 242 -11.81 -13.98 -22.24
N SER A 243 -12.32 -13.24 -21.26
CA SER A 243 -12.37 -13.71 -19.86
C SER A 243 -13.31 -14.90 -19.69
N GLN A 244 -14.46 -14.89 -20.37
CA GLN A 244 -15.40 -16.02 -20.38
C GLN A 244 -14.78 -17.27 -21.02
N ALA A 245 -14.08 -17.10 -22.14
CA ALA A 245 -13.44 -18.22 -22.84
C ALA A 245 -12.29 -18.86 -22.02
N SER A 246 -11.63 -18.08 -21.18
CA SER A 246 -10.52 -18.53 -20.32
C SER A 246 -10.99 -19.19 -19.01
N GLU A 247 -12.32 -19.30 -18.77
CA GLU A 247 -12.91 -19.76 -17.50
C GLU A 247 -12.41 -18.98 -16.26
N THR A 248 -11.83 -17.81 -16.48
CA THR A 248 -11.35 -16.94 -15.41
C THR A 248 -12.49 -16.10 -14.84
N ILE A 249 -12.34 -15.67 -13.58
CA ILE A 249 -13.26 -14.69 -12.99
C ILE A 249 -13.28 -13.44 -13.87
N THR A 250 -14.45 -13.15 -14.43
CA THR A 250 -14.71 -11.98 -15.26
C THR A 250 -14.70 -10.72 -14.41
N LEU A 251 -13.79 -9.81 -14.72
CA LEU A 251 -13.67 -8.50 -14.08
C LEU A 251 -14.42 -7.47 -14.93
N ARG A 252 -14.99 -6.44 -14.33
CA ARG A 252 -15.56 -5.31 -15.09
C ARG A 252 -14.45 -4.52 -15.78
N SER A 253 -13.28 -4.47 -15.16
CA SER A 253 -12.00 -3.91 -15.61
C SER A 253 -11.21 -4.89 -16.48
N ALA A 254 -11.87 -5.90 -17.09
CA ALA A 254 -11.20 -6.89 -17.93
C ALA A 254 -10.32 -6.25 -19.00
N ALA A 255 -10.77 -5.18 -19.65
CA ALA A 255 -9.99 -4.49 -20.69
C ALA A 255 -8.66 -3.92 -20.13
N TRP A 256 -8.74 -3.19 -19.01
CA TRP A 256 -7.56 -2.64 -18.33
C TRP A 256 -6.63 -3.71 -17.79
N SER A 257 -7.18 -4.70 -17.07
CA SER A 257 -6.41 -5.75 -16.42
C SER A 257 -5.72 -6.68 -17.43
N SER A 258 -6.43 -7.13 -18.48
CA SER A 258 -5.84 -7.95 -19.54
C SER A 258 -4.74 -7.19 -20.27
N TRP A 259 -4.97 -5.91 -20.61
CA TRP A 259 -3.95 -5.10 -21.27
C TRP A 259 -2.67 -4.97 -20.44
N ILE A 260 -2.80 -4.70 -19.13
CA ILE A 260 -1.65 -4.65 -18.23
C ILE A 260 -0.94 -6.01 -18.20
N ILE A 261 -1.66 -7.12 -18.01
CA ILE A 261 -1.06 -8.45 -17.92
C ILE A 261 -0.33 -8.84 -19.23
N ASP A 262 -0.94 -8.58 -20.38
CA ASP A 262 -0.40 -8.88 -21.70
C ASP A 262 0.89 -8.10 -21.95
N VAL A 263 0.90 -6.80 -21.63
CA VAL A 263 2.07 -5.92 -21.75
C VAL A 263 3.20 -6.34 -20.82
N MET A 264 2.88 -6.82 -19.62
CA MET A 264 3.91 -7.27 -18.69
C MET A 264 4.58 -8.58 -19.13
N GLN A 265 3.96 -9.35 -20.04
CA GLN A 265 4.51 -10.58 -20.64
C GLN A 265 5.07 -11.56 -19.59
N GLY A 266 4.33 -11.76 -18.49
CA GLY A 266 4.75 -12.63 -17.41
C GLY A 266 5.75 -12.00 -16.44
N ARG A 267 6.03 -10.70 -16.49
CA ARG A 267 6.66 -9.95 -15.39
C ARG A 267 5.62 -9.53 -14.35
N SER A 268 6.02 -9.47 -13.08
CA SER A 268 5.16 -8.99 -11.99
C SER A 268 5.34 -7.49 -11.77
N LEU A 269 4.27 -6.82 -11.38
CA LEU A 269 4.30 -5.47 -10.83
C LEU A 269 4.53 -5.50 -9.32
N ASP A 270 5.22 -4.49 -8.80
CA ASP A 270 5.35 -4.25 -7.35
C ASP A 270 4.28 -3.27 -6.86
N VAL A 271 3.97 -2.26 -7.68
CA VAL A 271 3.11 -1.14 -7.33
C VAL A 271 2.07 -0.92 -8.42
N VAL A 272 0.84 -0.61 -8.03
CA VAL A 272 -0.15 -0.02 -8.94
C VAL A 272 -0.53 1.35 -8.44
N GLN A 273 -0.57 2.32 -9.33
CA GLN A 273 -0.92 3.68 -9.05
C GLN A 273 -2.18 4.00 -9.84
N LEU A 274 -3.17 4.58 -9.17
CA LEU A 274 -4.44 4.94 -9.75
C LEU A 274 -4.56 6.45 -9.75
N PHE A 275 -4.59 7.04 -10.96
CA PHE A 275 -4.90 8.44 -11.18
C PHE A 275 -6.22 8.53 -11.94
N CYS A 276 -7.31 8.47 -11.19
CA CYS A 276 -8.67 8.38 -11.71
C CYS A 276 -9.70 9.07 -10.81
N ARG A 277 -10.96 9.05 -11.25
CA ARG A 277 -12.10 9.60 -10.51
C ARG A 277 -12.62 8.62 -9.48
N SER A 278 -13.41 9.14 -8.54
CA SER A 278 -14.14 8.32 -7.57
C SER A 278 -15.47 8.95 -7.21
N GLN A 279 -16.50 8.12 -7.08
CA GLN A 279 -17.87 8.58 -6.88
C GLN A 279 -18.54 7.77 -5.76
N TRP A 280 -19.43 8.41 -5.01
CA TRP A 280 -20.35 7.71 -4.11
C TRP A 280 -21.43 6.97 -4.90
N SER A 281 -21.54 5.66 -4.65
CA SER A 281 -22.75 4.88 -4.86
C SER A 281 -23.68 5.00 -3.65
N ASP A 282 -24.81 4.32 -3.69
CA ASP A 282 -25.79 4.31 -2.60
C ASP A 282 -25.23 3.75 -1.28
N ILE A 283 -24.13 2.98 -1.35
CA ILE A 283 -23.59 2.20 -0.22
C ILE A 283 -22.17 2.64 0.15
N ALA A 284 -21.33 2.98 -0.83
CA ALA A 284 -19.90 3.22 -0.64
C ALA A 284 -19.34 4.18 -1.69
N ALA A 285 -18.13 4.70 -1.51
CA ALA A 285 -17.40 5.29 -2.62
C ALA A 285 -16.71 4.20 -3.44
N ASP A 286 -16.76 4.33 -4.76
CA ASP A 286 -16.17 3.42 -5.74
C ASP A 286 -15.22 4.17 -6.67
N LEU A 287 -14.24 3.46 -7.23
CA LEU A 287 -13.38 4.00 -8.28
C LEU A 287 -14.15 4.05 -9.59
N VAL A 288 -13.97 5.12 -10.36
CA VAL A 288 -14.61 5.30 -11.66
C VAL A 288 -13.55 5.31 -12.76
N LEU A 289 -13.61 4.30 -13.63
CA LEU A 289 -12.79 4.21 -14.85
C LEU A 289 -13.68 4.17 -16.10
N SER A 290 -13.11 4.43 -17.26
CA SER A 290 -13.66 4.06 -18.55
C SER A 290 -13.72 2.54 -18.68
N SER A 291 -14.75 2.02 -19.34
CA SER A 291 -14.93 0.58 -19.58
C SER A 291 -13.79 -0.06 -20.36
N SER A 292 -13.08 0.71 -21.17
CA SER A 292 -11.85 0.32 -21.86
C SER A 292 -10.96 1.55 -22.09
N PRO A 293 -9.62 1.37 -22.14
CA PRO A 293 -8.72 2.39 -22.63
C PRO A 293 -8.69 2.49 -24.17
N SER A 294 -9.22 1.49 -24.89
CA SER A 294 -9.12 1.36 -26.34
C SER A 294 -9.84 2.49 -27.10
N PRO A 295 -9.24 3.04 -28.17
CA PRO A 295 -9.92 3.99 -29.06
C PRO A 295 -11.09 3.37 -29.83
N ASN A 296 -11.10 2.04 -29.97
CA ASN A 296 -12.12 1.31 -30.71
C ASN A 296 -13.41 1.08 -29.89
N GLU A 297 -13.47 1.58 -28.66
CA GLU A 297 -14.66 1.53 -27.83
C GLU A 297 -15.74 2.46 -28.41
N THR A 298 -16.88 1.89 -28.83
CA THR A 298 -17.95 2.65 -29.50
C THR A 298 -18.68 3.62 -28.57
N ALA A 299 -18.74 3.30 -27.29
CA ALA A 299 -19.29 4.16 -26.24
C ALA A 299 -18.44 4.02 -24.98
N ILE A 300 -17.84 5.13 -24.55
CA ILE A 300 -17.10 5.17 -23.28
C ILE A 300 -18.13 5.16 -22.15
N THR A 301 -18.40 3.98 -21.61
CA THR A 301 -19.21 3.84 -20.40
C THR A 301 -18.31 3.95 -19.18
N LEU A 302 -18.84 4.54 -18.12
CA LEU A 302 -18.14 4.61 -16.84
C LEU A 302 -18.43 3.34 -16.06
N MET A 303 -17.38 2.72 -15.55
CA MET A 303 -17.44 1.51 -14.76
C MET A 303 -17.00 1.81 -13.33
N MET A 304 -17.78 1.31 -12.37
CA MET A 304 -17.43 1.35 -10.96
C MET A 304 -16.65 0.09 -10.59
N ILE A 305 -15.46 0.27 -10.02
CA ILE A 305 -14.59 -0.81 -9.53
C ILE A 305 -14.67 -0.84 -8.01
N ASP A 306 -15.16 -1.97 -7.50
CA ASP A 306 -15.19 -2.24 -6.06
C ASP A 306 -13.82 -2.74 -5.55
N SER A 307 -13.70 -2.84 -4.22
CA SER A 307 -12.45 -3.27 -3.59
C SER A 307 -12.06 -4.72 -3.90
N ASP A 308 -13.04 -5.60 -4.14
CA ASP A 308 -12.77 -7.03 -4.37
C ASP A 308 -12.20 -7.24 -5.77
N GLU A 309 -12.76 -6.56 -6.75
CA GLU A 309 -12.26 -6.52 -8.11
C GLU A 309 -10.85 -5.90 -8.17
N LEU A 310 -10.62 -4.80 -7.47
CA LEU A 310 -9.30 -4.18 -7.38
C LEU A 310 -8.27 -5.12 -6.73
N ASN A 311 -8.67 -5.85 -5.68
CA ASN A 311 -7.80 -6.84 -5.04
C ASN A 311 -7.43 -7.98 -5.99
N LEU A 312 -8.38 -8.47 -6.79
CA LEU A 312 -8.12 -9.48 -7.81
C LEU A 312 -7.15 -8.99 -8.87
N LEU A 313 -7.30 -7.75 -9.36
CA LEU A 313 -6.38 -7.14 -10.31
C LEU A 313 -4.96 -7.10 -9.75
N LEU A 314 -4.80 -6.61 -8.52
CA LEU A 314 -3.50 -6.47 -7.89
C LEU A 314 -2.84 -7.80 -7.56
N ASN A 315 -3.64 -8.81 -7.20
CA ASN A 315 -3.15 -10.17 -6.99
C ASN A 315 -2.67 -10.78 -8.30
N ARG A 316 -3.42 -10.63 -9.40
CA ARG A 316 -2.98 -11.10 -10.74
C ARG A 316 -1.70 -10.39 -11.22
N ALA A 317 -1.55 -9.12 -10.88
CA ALA A 317 -0.37 -8.32 -11.19
C ALA A 317 0.84 -8.61 -10.29
N GLY A 318 0.65 -9.26 -9.13
CA GLY A 318 1.71 -9.49 -8.14
C GLY A 318 2.04 -8.27 -7.26
N ALA A 319 1.29 -7.18 -7.38
CA ALA A 319 1.58 -5.91 -6.72
C ALA A 319 1.34 -5.95 -5.20
N TRP A 320 2.28 -5.49 -4.40
CA TRP A 320 2.15 -5.41 -2.93
C TRP A 320 1.81 -4.03 -2.41
N ALA A 321 1.96 -3.00 -3.23
CA ALA A 321 1.57 -1.64 -2.90
C ALA A 321 0.55 -1.08 -3.88
N ILE A 322 -0.28 -0.19 -3.39
CA ILE A 322 -1.15 0.63 -4.21
C ILE A 322 -1.09 2.10 -3.78
N ILE A 323 -1.15 3.00 -4.77
CA ILE A 323 -1.22 4.45 -4.55
C ILE A 323 -2.51 4.97 -5.18
N PHE A 324 -3.32 5.66 -4.39
CA PHE A 324 -4.55 6.31 -4.80
C PHE A 324 -4.34 7.82 -4.91
N ILE A 325 -4.60 8.37 -6.09
CA ILE A 325 -4.45 9.78 -6.38
C ILE A 325 -5.71 10.26 -7.12
N PRO A 326 -6.48 11.18 -6.54
CA PRO A 326 -7.71 11.65 -7.17
C PRO A 326 -7.37 12.49 -8.40
N ALA A 327 -8.01 12.16 -9.52
CA ALA A 327 -7.89 12.94 -10.75
C ALA A 327 -8.49 14.34 -10.62
N LEU A 328 -9.57 14.49 -9.85
CA LEU A 328 -10.22 15.76 -9.55
C LEU A 328 -10.10 16.02 -8.04
N LEU A 329 -9.74 17.24 -7.63
CA LEU A 329 -9.59 17.54 -6.20
C LEU A 329 -10.91 17.42 -5.43
N GLU A 330 -12.05 17.64 -6.10
CA GLU A 330 -13.38 17.41 -5.52
C GLU A 330 -13.66 15.93 -5.18
N ASP A 331 -12.99 15.00 -5.84
CA ASP A 331 -13.10 13.56 -5.57
C ASP A 331 -12.21 13.10 -4.42
N GLN A 332 -11.42 14.01 -3.82
CA GLN A 332 -10.45 13.67 -2.77
C GLN A 332 -11.07 12.86 -1.63
N HIS A 333 -12.26 13.26 -1.17
CA HIS A 333 -12.92 12.57 -0.06
C HIS A 333 -13.39 11.16 -0.44
N ASN A 334 -13.94 11.02 -1.64
CA ASN A 334 -14.42 9.73 -2.16
C ASN A 334 -13.23 8.77 -2.32
N MET A 335 -12.12 9.27 -2.89
CA MET A 335 -10.90 8.51 -3.08
C MET A 335 -10.24 8.12 -1.75
N SER A 336 -10.28 8.99 -0.75
CA SER A 336 -9.76 8.67 0.58
C SER A 336 -10.57 7.56 1.25
N TYR A 337 -11.90 7.54 1.06
CA TYR A 337 -12.75 6.45 1.52
C TYR A 337 -12.44 5.13 0.81
N VAL A 338 -12.30 5.15 -0.51
CA VAL A 338 -11.91 3.97 -1.29
C VAL A 338 -10.58 3.42 -0.79
N ALA A 339 -9.56 4.27 -0.66
CA ALA A 339 -8.23 3.86 -0.24
C ALA A 339 -8.22 3.26 1.17
N ASP A 340 -8.98 3.84 2.10
CA ASP A 340 -9.13 3.35 3.46
C ASP A 340 -9.85 1.99 3.51
N ALA A 341 -11.01 1.89 2.84
CA ALA A 341 -11.77 0.65 2.74
C ALA A 341 -10.95 -0.46 2.06
N PHE A 342 -10.07 -0.10 1.13
CA PHE A 342 -9.16 -1.04 0.47
C PHE A 342 -8.02 -1.50 1.40
N ALA A 343 -7.38 -0.56 2.13
CA ALA A 343 -6.30 -0.86 3.07
C ALA A 343 -6.72 -1.84 4.17
N GLN A 344 -8.00 -1.85 4.53
CA GLN A 344 -8.60 -2.78 5.47
C GLN A 344 -8.73 -4.22 4.95
N ARG A 345 -8.83 -4.40 3.63
CA ARG A 345 -9.19 -5.70 3.02
C ARG A 345 -7.98 -6.49 2.53
N ARG A 346 -6.84 -5.83 2.38
CA ARG A 346 -5.70 -6.43 1.68
C ARG A 346 -4.37 -6.25 2.42
N PRO A 347 -3.52 -7.28 2.44
CA PRO A 347 -2.13 -7.13 2.85
C PRO A 347 -1.36 -6.23 1.86
N GLY A 348 -0.63 -5.26 2.37
CA GLY A 348 0.16 -4.38 1.52
C GLY A 348 0.32 -2.97 2.07
N ALA A 349 1.11 -2.17 1.36
CA ALA A 349 1.15 -0.73 1.60
C ALA A 349 0.05 -0.04 0.79
N VAL A 350 -0.68 0.88 1.42
CA VAL A 350 -1.68 1.71 0.75
C VAL A 350 -1.37 3.17 1.04
N LEU A 351 -1.04 3.91 -0.01
CA LEU A 351 -0.84 5.35 0.03
C LEU A 351 -2.02 6.05 -0.62
N PHE A 352 -2.60 7.01 0.06
CA PHE A 352 -3.53 7.97 -0.53
C PHE A 352 -2.92 9.36 -0.45
N HIS A 353 -2.90 10.09 -1.57
CA HIS A 353 -2.31 11.44 -1.63
C HIS A 353 -2.99 12.33 -2.69
N PRO A 354 -3.50 13.54 -2.34
CA PRO A 354 -4.23 14.39 -3.28
C PRO A 354 -3.37 15.18 -4.27
N LEU A 355 -2.14 15.57 -3.88
CA LEU A 355 -1.21 16.34 -4.73
C LEU A 355 -1.78 17.69 -5.18
N ASP A 356 -2.32 18.44 -4.23
CA ASP A 356 -2.89 19.79 -4.39
C ASP A 356 -1.81 20.87 -4.33
N THR A 357 -0.85 20.76 -3.41
CA THR A 357 0.14 21.85 -3.13
C THR A 357 1.60 21.45 -3.36
N ALA A 358 2.51 22.44 -3.44
CA ALA A 358 3.93 22.17 -3.61
C ALA A 358 4.57 21.46 -2.40
N ASP A 359 4.16 21.80 -1.18
CA ASP A 359 4.61 21.13 0.05
C ASP A 359 4.19 19.65 0.07
N GLU A 360 3.01 19.38 -0.48
CA GLU A 360 2.50 18.03 -0.72
C GLU A 360 3.35 17.21 -1.69
N HIS A 361 4.00 17.83 -2.68
CA HIS A 361 4.92 17.12 -3.58
C HIS A 361 6.12 16.56 -2.82
N ALA A 362 6.66 17.33 -1.86
CA ALA A 362 7.76 16.90 -1.01
C ALA A 362 7.33 15.78 -0.05
N ALA A 363 6.13 15.88 0.53
CA ALA A 363 5.54 14.86 1.39
C ALA A 363 5.31 13.54 0.62
N TYR A 364 4.76 13.61 -0.60
CA TYR A 364 4.59 12.47 -1.49
C TYR A 364 5.91 11.79 -1.83
N LEU A 365 6.94 12.57 -2.22
CA LEU A 365 8.28 12.03 -2.46
C LEU A 365 8.84 11.32 -1.22
N ALA A 366 8.66 11.89 -0.03
CA ALA A 366 9.09 11.26 1.21
C ALA A 366 8.33 9.95 1.50
N ALA A 367 7.03 9.89 1.18
CA ALA A 367 6.24 8.66 1.27
C ALA A 367 6.72 7.59 0.28
N CYS A 368 7.00 7.97 -0.97
CA CYS A 368 7.61 7.06 -1.95
C CYS A 368 8.98 6.57 -1.48
N LYS A 369 9.80 7.43 -0.86
CA LYS A 369 11.08 7.00 -0.26
C LYS A 369 10.88 5.99 0.85
N LEU A 370 9.89 6.18 1.72
CA LEU A 370 9.61 5.24 2.81
C LEU A 370 9.23 3.86 2.28
N LEU A 371 8.43 3.82 1.21
CA LEU A 371 7.95 2.56 0.65
C LEU A 371 8.94 1.86 -0.27
N PHE A 372 9.67 2.62 -1.10
CA PHE A 372 10.36 2.08 -2.28
C PHE A 372 11.87 2.11 -2.18
N ASN A 373 12.42 2.75 -1.14
CA ASN A 373 13.84 2.73 -0.87
C ASN A 373 14.21 1.36 -0.26
N SER A 374 15.33 0.79 -0.72
CA SER A 374 15.87 -0.45 -0.16
C SER A 374 16.37 -0.27 1.28
N LYS A 375 16.63 0.98 1.68
CA LYS A 375 17.02 1.37 3.04
C LYS A 375 15.87 2.12 3.70
N CYS A 376 15.67 1.89 5.00
CA CYS A 376 14.71 2.65 5.81
C CYS A 376 14.96 4.15 5.64
N SER A 377 13.93 4.90 5.25
CA SER A 377 13.99 6.36 5.14
C SER A 377 13.23 7.03 6.29
N ARG A 378 13.37 8.35 6.39
CA ARG A 378 12.57 9.14 7.33
C ARG A 378 11.09 9.04 6.97
N THR A 379 10.24 8.89 7.99
CA THR A 379 8.79 8.90 7.83
C THR A 379 8.28 10.27 7.33
N PRO A 380 7.38 10.31 6.32
CA PRO A 380 6.85 11.56 5.81
C PRO A 380 5.93 12.25 6.82
N LEU A 381 5.99 13.57 6.88
CA LEU A 381 4.94 14.38 7.49
C LEU A 381 3.92 14.69 6.40
N LEU A 382 2.81 13.94 6.38
CA LEU A 382 1.75 14.11 5.39
C LEU A 382 0.83 15.26 5.81
N GLY A 383 0.84 16.36 5.05
CA GLY A 383 -0.08 17.49 5.26
C GLY A 383 -1.50 17.19 4.76
N SER A 384 -1.64 16.20 3.89
CA SER A 384 -2.89 15.63 3.41
C SER A 384 -2.64 14.18 2.98
N GLY A 385 -3.72 13.40 2.93
CA GLY A 385 -3.61 11.97 2.65
C GLY A 385 -3.12 11.14 3.83
N PHE A 386 -2.86 9.86 3.59
CA PHE A 386 -2.43 8.91 4.62
C PHE A 386 -1.64 7.75 4.03
N LEU A 387 -0.88 7.07 4.90
CA LEU A 387 -0.12 5.89 4.53
C LEU A 387 -0.38 4.74 5.51
N TYR A 388 -0.99 3.68 5.01
CA TYR A 388 -0.99 2.37 5.66
C TYR A 388 0.27 1.61 5.27
N CYS A 389 1.08 1.23 6.25
CA CYS A 389 2.25 0.38 5.98
C CYS A 389 2.64 -0.44 7.20
N HIS A 390 3.29 -1.58 6.96
CA HIS A 390 3.85 -2.39 8.03
C HIS A 390 4.95 -1.62 8.79
N PRO A 391 5.11 -1.80 10.11
CA PRO A 391 6.13 -1.08 10.89
C PRO A 391 7.57 -1.23 10.39
N ASP A 392 7.89 -2.37 9.80
CA ASP A 392 9.20 -2.66 9.20
C ASP A 392 9.56 -1.76 7.99
N PHE A 393 8.63 -0.97 7.46
CA PHE A 393 8.97 0.09 6.50
C PHE A 393 9.66 1.28 7.18
N ALA A 394 9.28 1.58 8.42
CA ALA A 394 9.78 2.73 9.17
C ALA A 394 10.79 2.35 10.26
N GLN A 395 11.06 1.06 10.44
CA GLN A 395 12.04 0.52 11.36
C GLN A 395 13.03 -0.35 10.60
N PRO A 396 14.32 -0.41 11.00
CA PRO A 396 15.26 -1.34 10.40
C PRO A 396 14.73 -2.77 10.56
N PRO A 397 14.84 -3.62 9.52
CA PRO A 397 14.37 -4.99 9.59
C PRO A 397 15.06 -5.71 10.74
N GLN A 398 14.27 -6.32 11.62
CA GLN A 398 14.78 -7.13 12.71
C GLN A 398 14.98 -8.56 12.18
N GLU A 399 16.25 -8.99 12.09
CA GLU A 399 16.61 -10.34 11.68
C GLU A 399 15.99 -11.36 12.64
N GLY A 400 15.28 -12.37 12.10
CA GLY A 400 14.72 -13.47 12.90
C GLY A 400 13.25 -13.32 13.33
N ARG A 401 12.54 -12.26 12.94
CA ARG A 401 11.11 -12.05 13.28
C ARG A 401 10.12 -12.50 12.20
N TYR A 402 10.49 -13.45 11.34
CA TYR A 402 9.49 -14.08 10.50
C TYR A 402 8.58 -14.93 11.39
N ASN A 403 7.32 -14.52 11.51
CA ASN A 403 6.31 -15.30 12.23
C ASN A 403 6.30 -16.73 11.67
N GLU A 404 6.73 -17.70 12.47
CA GLU A 404 6.64 -19.15 12.18
C GLU A 404 5.23 -19.57 11.73
N VAL A 405 4.23 -18.76 12.08
CA VAL A 405 2.81 -18.88 11.72
C VAL A 405 2.59 -19.08 10.21
N PHE A 406 3.48 -18.58 9.34
CA PHE A 406 3.31 -18.71 7.89
C PHE A 406 4.55 -19.26 7.18
N SER A 407 5.09 -20.39 7.66
CA SER A 407 6.23 -21.09 7.03
C SER A 407 6.05 -21.30 5.52
N VAL A 408 4.82 -21.60 5.07
CA VAL A 408 4.46 -21.73 3.64
C VAL A 408 4.79 -20.44 2.87
N LEU A 409 4.47 -19.27 3.41
CA LEU A 409 4.80 -18.00 2.74
C LEU A 409 6.31 -17.78 2.65
N ALA A 410 7.10 -18.30 3.59
CA ALA A 410 8.54 -18.09 3.64
C ALA A 410 9.25 -18.71 2.43
N GLU A 411 8.85 -19.89 1.97
CA GLU A 411 9.48 -20.54 0.82
C GLU A 411 9.29 -19.76 -0.49
N ASN A 412 8.05 -19.34 -0.78
CA ASN A 412 7.76 -18.50 -1.95
C ASN A 412 8.41 -17.12 -1.81
N ALA A 413 8.44 -16.57 -0.59
CA ALA A 413 9.10 -15.31 -0.31
C ALA A 413 10.59 -15.37 -0.65
N LEU A 414 11.27 -16.49 -0.36
CA LEU A 414 12.68 -16.68 -0.72
C LEU A 414 12.91 -16.65 -2.23
N LEU A 415 11.96 -17.15 -3.04
CA LEU A 415 12.05 -17.07 -4.51
C LEU A 415 11.94 -15.62 -5.00
N LEU A 416 11.09 -14.80 -4.38
CA LEU A 416 10.92 -13.39 -4.72
C LEU A 416 12.04 -12.49 -4.18
N ALA A 417 12.57 -12.82 -3.00
CA ALA A 417 13.61 -12.07 -2.32
C ALA A 417 15.02 -12.37 -2.87
N GLN A 418 15.14 -13.27 -3.84
CA GLN A 418 16.41 -13.57 -4.49
C GLN A 418 17.02 -12.30 -5.08
N ARG A 419 18.22 -12.03 -4.59
CA ARG A 419 19.03 -10.87 -4.94
C ARG A 419 19.80 -11.16 -6.22
N ALA A 420 19.79 -10.24 -7.17
CA ALA A 420 20.60 -10.35 -8.37
C ALA A 420 22.10 -10.44 -7.99
N PRO A 421 22.92 -11.25 -8.68
CA PRO A 421 24.37 -11.28 -8.47
C PRO A 421 24.98 -9.89 -8.51
N ILE A 422 26.01 -9.65 -7.68
CA ILE A 422 26.69 -8.33 -7.58
C ILE A 422 27.16 -7.86 -8.96
N THR A 423 27.66 -8.77 -9.79
CA THR A 423 28.09 -8.49 -11.17
C THR A 423 26.96 -7.89 -12.00
N GLN A 424 25.76 -8.48 -11.99
CA GLN A 424 24.61 -7.93 -12.70
C GLN A 424 24.26 -6.53 -12.19
N ARG A 425 24.22 -6.30 -10.87
CA ARG A 425 23.96 -4.96 -10.31
C ARG A 425 25.00 -3.93 -10.75
N LEU A 426 26.27 -4.32 -10.78
CA LEU A 426 27.36 -3.45 -11.21
C LEU A 426 27.25 -3.12 -12.70
N TYR A 427 26.99 -4.13 -13.53
CA TYR A 427 26.75 -3.92 -14.96
C TYR A 427 25.58 -2.96 -15.19
N THR A 428 24.45 -3.14 -14.50
CA THR A 428 23.30 -2.22 -14.60
C THR A 428 23.65 -0.78 -14.22
N ASN A 429 24.41 -0.60 -13.15
CA ASN A 429 24.83 0.74 -12.75
C ASN A 429 25.78 1.37 -13.77
N LEU A 430 26.60 0.57 -14.46
CA LEU A 430 27.48 1.04 -15.53
C LEU A 430 26.71 1.34 -16.82
N THR A 431 25.74 0.51 -17.22
CA THR A 431 24.93 0.76 -18.43
C THR A 431 24.08 2.01 -18.30
N ARG A 432 23.67 2.41 -17.09
CA ARG A 432 23.02 3.71 -16.85
C ARG A 432 23.90 4.91 -17.20
N ILE A 433 25.22 4.76 -17.19
CA ILE A 433 26.18 5.85 -17.43
C ILE A 433 26.64 5.85 -18.90
N VAL A 434 26.59 4.70 -19.58
CA VAL A 434 27.09 4.53 -20.94
C VAL A 434 25.91 4.38 -21.92
N PRO A 435 25.59 5.43 -22.71
CA PRO A 435 24.54 5.35 -23.72
C PRO A 435 24.83 4.24 -24.74
N GLY A 436 23.84 3.40 -25.06
CA GLY A 436 23.90 2.41 -26.14
C GLY A 436 24.30 0.99 -25.75
N VAL A 437 24.45 0.67 -24.46
CA VAL A 437 24.58 -0.72 -24.00
C VAL A 437 23.21 -1.24 -23.60
N ASP A 438 22.73 -2.30 -24.26
CA ASP A 438 21.47 -2.94 -23.91
C ASP A 438 21.46 -3.34 -22.43
N THR A 439 20.47 -2.84 -21.69
CA THR A 439 20.28 -3.23 -20.30
C THR A 439 19.85 -4.69 -20.27
N VAL A 440 20.72 -5.57 -19.81
CA VAL A 440 20.33 -6.95 -19.48
C VAL A 440 19.30 -6.86 -18.36
N ASP A 441 18.04 -7.19 -18.66
CA ASP A 441 16.98 -7.27 -17.66
C ASP A 441 17.44 -8.25 -16.59
N ALA A 442 17.51 -7.79 -15.33
CA ALA A 442 17.78 -8.68 -14.22
C ALA A 442 16.71 -9.77 -14.20
N SER A 443 17.12 -11.02 -14.01
CA SER A 443 16.23 -12.19 -13.99
C SER A 443 15.10 -11.95 -12.97
N THR A 444 13.94 -11.52 -13.46
CA THR A 444 12.75 -11.36 -12.65
C THR A 444 12.12 -12.73 -12.44
N PRO A 445 11.68 -13.07 -11.22
CA PRO A 445 10.83 -14.24 -11.06
C PRO A 445 9.58 -14.09 -11.94
N PRO A 446 9.05 -15.18 -12.50
CA PRO A 446 7.82 -15.14 -13.27
C PRO A 446 6.66 -14.55 -12.46
N ASN A 447 5.74 -13.86 -13.15
CA ASN A 447 4.60 -13.17 -12.54
C ASN A 447 3.77 -14.11 -11.66
N TYR A 448 3.55 -15.34 -12.10
CA TYR A 448 2.75 -16.29 -11.35
C TYR A 448 3.30 -16.55 -9.94
N VAL A 449 4.61 -16.40 -9.71
CA VAL A 449 5.21 -16.54 -8.36
C VAL A 449 4.77 -15.40 -7.46
N ALA A 450 4.86 -14.16 -7.95
CA ALA A 450 4.41 -12.98 -7.21
C ALA A 450 2.89 -13.01 -7.02
N ALA A 451 2.14 -13.35 -8.07
CA ALA A 451 0.69 -13.44 -8.03
C ALA A 451 0.21 -14.52 -7.04
N ALA A 452 0.83 -15.71 -7.07
CA ALA A 452 0.59 -16.76 -6.09
C ALA A 452 0.87 -16.23 -4.68
N GLN A 453 2.03 -15.62 -4.43
CA GLN A 453 2.35 -15.05 -3.12
C GLN A 453 1.28 -14.06 -2.64
N ARG A 454 0.80 -13.13 -3.48
CA ARG A 454 -0.27 -12.18 -3.09
C ARG A 454 -1.61 -12.86 -2.80
N PHE A 455 -1.94 -13.88 -3.60
CA PHE A 455 -3.13 -14.67 -3.36
C PHE A 455 -3.05 -15.39 -2.02
N LEU A 456 -1.92 -16.02 -1.70
CA LEU A 456 -1.70 -16.70 -0.41
C LEU A 456 -1.78 -15.72 0.76
N GLU A 457 -1.10 -14.58 0.67
CA GLU A 457 -1.16 -13.53 1.69
C GLU A 457 -2.62 -13.08 1.93
N SER A 458 -3.40 -12.86 0.87
CA SER A 458 -4.81 -12.47 0.95
C SER A 458 -5.70 -13.58 1.53
N ALA A 459 -5.51 -14.83 1.10
CA ALA A 459 -6.31 -15.97 1.55
C ALA A 459 -6.06 -16.31 3.02
N ILE A 460 -4.80 -16.22 3.46
CA ILE A 460 -4.40 -16.37 4.85
C ILE A 460 -5.05 -15.27 5.69
N PHE A 461 -4.95 -14.02 5.27
CA PHE A 461 -5.58 -12.90 5.96
C PHE A 461 -7.09 -13.11 6.11
N GLU A 462 -7.76 -13.50 5.03
CA GLU A 462 -9.20 -13.80 5.05
C GLU A 462 -9.53 -14.99 5.96
N GLY A 463 -8.67 -16.00 6.02
CA GLY A 463 -8.79 -17.13 6.94
C GLY A 463 -8.70 -16.69 8.40
N VAL A 464 -7.67 -15.91 8.74
CA VAL A 464 -7.51 -15.28 10.06
C VAL A 464 -8.74 -14.44 10.37
N ARG A 465 -9.23 -13.68 9.37
CA ARG A 465 -10.38 -12.80 9.49
C ARG A 465 -11.65 -13.55 9.89
N ARG A 466 -11.93 -14.66 9.22
CA ARG A 466 -13.12 -15.50 9.50
C ARG A 466 -13.01 -16.28 10.81
N SER A 467 -11.78 -16.58 11.23
CA SER A 467 -11.52 -17.37 12.45
C SER A 467 -11.54 -16.55 13.74
N ALA A 468 -11.36 -15.24 13.66
CA ALA A 468 -11.39 -14.39 14.83
C ALA A 468 -12.75 -14.44 15.50
N SER A 469 -12.78 -14.70 16.81
CA SER A 469 -13.99 -14.66 17.63
C SER A 469 -14.68 -13.31 17.58
N ASP A 470 -13.91 -12.27 17.29
CA ASP A 470 -14.40 -10.95 16.96
C ASP A 470 -14.38 -10.76 15.44
N VAL A 471 -15.53 -11.01 14.80
CA VAL A 471 -15.75 -10.80 13.36
C VAL A 471 -15.41 -9.37 12.94
N LEU A 472 -15.51 -8.42 13.88
CA LEU A 472 -15.19 -7.01 13.67
C LEU A 472 -13.78 -6.66 14.12
N PHE A 473 -12.98 -7.54 14.70
CA PHE A 473 -11.68 -7.20 15.33
C PHE A 473 -11.78 -6.07 16.35
N SER A 474 -12.96 -5.88 16.95
CA SER A 474 -13.20 -4.81 17.93
C SER A 474 -12.38 -5.00 19.21
N GLN A 475 -12.12 -6.25 19.58
CA GLN A 475 -11.18 -6.71 20.58
C GLN A 475 -9.91 -7.15 19.87
N SER A 476 -8.76 -6.64 20.33
CA SER A 476 -7.46 -7.04 19.80
C SER A 476 -7.15 -8.46 20.27
N SER A 477 -7.69 -9.47 19.56
CA SER A 477 -7.22 -10.84 19.72
C SER A 477 -5.74 -10.86 19.33
N SER A 478 -4.89 -11.14 20.29
CA SER A 478 -3.45 -11.01 20.13
C SER A 478 -2.91 -11.94 19.04
N ALA A 479 -1.77 -11.61 18.42
CA ALA A 479 -1.03 -12.58 17.60
C ALA A 479 -0.68 -13.86 18.39
N GLN A 480 -0.64 -13.79 19.74
CA GLN A 480 -0.49 -14.92 20.65
C GLN A 480 -1.79 -15.73 20.82
N GLU A 481 -2.97 -15.12 20.81
CA GLU A 481 -4.25 -15.82 20.77
C GLU A 481 -4.50 -16.41 19.39
N ILE A 482 -4.13 -15.72 18.32
CA ILE A 482 -4.08 -16.28 16.96
C ILE A 482 -3.11 -17.47 16.97
N SER A 483 -1.91 -17.36 17.56
CA SER A 483 -0.94 -18.46 17.72
C SER A 483 -1.50 -19.64 18.55
N LYS A 484 -2.15 -19.38 19.69
CA LYS A 484 -2.77 -20.41 20.54
C LYS A 484 -3.99 -21.05 19.88
N GLN A 485 -4.82 -20.26 19.20
CA GLN A 485 -5.97 -20.74 18.43
C GLN A 485 -5.52 -21.45 17.16
N THR A 486 -4.40 -21.07 16.53
CA THR A 486 -3.76 -21.85 15.45
C THR A 486 -3.33 -23.23 15.89
N GLY A 487 -3.11 -23.47 17.19
CA GLY A 487 -2.89 -24.81 17.73
C GLY A 487 -4.08 -25.76 17.51
N THR A 488 -5.33 -25.25 17.52
CA THR A 488 -6.56 -26.02 17.23
C THR A 488 -7.11 -25.78 15.82
N LEU A 489 -6.90 -24.60 15.24
CA LEU A 489 -7.09 -24.31 13.81
C LEU A 489 -6.09 -25.04 12.91
N ASN A 490 -5.09 -25.70 13.50
CA ASN A 490 -4.04 -26.42 12.80
C ASN A 490 -4.61 -27.46 11.85
N GLU A 491 -5.75 -28.11 12.07
CA GLU A 491 -6.22 -29.11 11.09
C GLU A 491 -6.75 -28.46 9.79
N SER A 492 -7.60 -27.43 9.89
CA SER A 492 -8.12 -26.73 8.70
C SER A 492 -7.05 -25.88 8.03
N LEU A 493 -6.19 -25.22 8.83
CA LEU A 493 -5.03 -24.50 8.29
C LEU A 493 -3.96 -25.46 7.78
N GLN A 494 -3.76 -26.65 8.34
CA GLN A 494 -2.87 -27.67 7.78
C GLN A 494 -3.43 -28.22 6.48
N GLN A 495 -4.74 -28.43 6.37
CA GLN A 495 -5.34 -28.86 5.11
C GLN A 495 -5.16 -27.78 4.05
N LYS A 496 -5.41 -26.51 4.38
CA LYS A 496 -5.11 -25.39 3.48
C LYS A 496 -3.61 -25.31 3.19
N ASN A 497 -2.75 -25.33 4.19
CA ASN A 497 -1.29 -25.31 4.05
C ASN A 497 -0.76 -26.51 3.27
N SER A 498 -1.44 -27.66 3.30
CA SER A 498 -1.15 -28.84 2.47
C SER A 498 -1.48 -28.54 1.02
N THR A 499 -2.68 -28.04 0.72
CA THR A 499 -3.03 -27.61 -0.64
C THR A 499 -2.11 -26.50 -1.14
N LEU A 500 -1.73 -25.56 -0.28
CA LEU A 500 -0.78 -24.50 -0.62
C LEU A 500 0.62 -25.06 -0.83
N GLY A 501 1.06 -26.02 -0.02
CA GLY A 501 2.32 -26.73 -0.15
C GLY A 501 2.38 -27.58 -1.44
N GLU A 502 1.26 -28.19 -1.84
CA GLU A 502 1.12 -28.89 -3.13
C GLU A 502 1.27 -27.92 -4.30
N ILE A 503 0.58 -26.77 -4.28
CA ILE A 503 0.73 -25.71 -5.28
C ILE A 503 2.20 -25.25 -5.35
N GLN A 504 2.86 -25.10 -4.20
CA GLN A 504 4.27 -24.72 -4.13
C GLN A 504 5.20 -25.79 -4.70
N SER A 505 4.98 -27.07 -4.39
CA SER A 505 5.76 -28.17 -4.94
C SER A 505 5.67 -28.17 -6.47
N VAL A 506 4.46 -27.98 -7.03
CA VAL A 506 4.24 -27.89 -8.47
C VAL A 506 5.01 -26.70 -9.07
N ILE A 507 4.97 -25.53 -8.43
CA ILE A 507 5.71 -24.34 -8.87
C ILE A 507 7.22 -24.60 -8.84
N GLN A 508 7.75 -25.18 -7.77
CA GLN A 508 9.17 -25.47 -7.63
C GLN A 508 9.65 -26.49 -8.66
N ASP A 509 8.89 -27.55 -8.92
CA ASP A 509 9.25 -28.57 -9.90
C ASP A 509 9.18 -28.03 -11.34
N TYR A 510 8.22 -27.16 -11.63
CA TYR A 510 8.18 -26.44 -12.91
C TYR A 510 9.41 -25.54 -13.10
N LEU A 511 9.81 -24.78 -12.08
CA LEU A 511 11.02 -23.94 -12.12
C LEU A 511 12.30 -24.77 -12.30
N LYS A 512 12.40 -25.95 -11.65
CA LYS A 512 13.53 -26.87 -11.85
C LYS A 512 13.59 -27.40 -13.28
N THR A 513 12.45 -27.66 -13.90
CA THR A 513 12.36 -28.19 -15.27
C THR A 513 12.80 -27.14 -16.29
N GLN A 514 12.28 -25.90 -16.18
CA GLN A 514 12.67 -24.77 -17.02
C GLN A 514 14.18 -24.45 -16.95
N ARG A 515 14.79 -24.57 -15.77
CA ARG A 515 16.25 -24.39 -15.59
C ARG A 515 17.11 -25.48 -16.25
N LYS A 516 16.56 -26.65 -16.56
CA LYS A 516 17.28 -27.72 -17.28
C LYS A 516 17.20 -27.56 -18.79
N GLU A 517 16.18 -26.86 -19.28
CA GLU A 517 15.92 -26.64 -20.70
C GLU A 517 16.59 -25.37 -21.24
N SER A 518 16.96 -24.44 -20.34
CA SER A 518 17.78 -23.26 -20.61
C SER A 518 19.25 -23.53 -20.34
#